data_AF-A0A7Y5G0M6-F1
#
_entry.id   AF-A0A7Y5G0M6-F1
#
_cell.length_a   1.000
_cell.length_b   1.000
_cell.length_c   1.000
_cell.angle_alpha   90.00
_cell.angle_beta   90.00
_cell.angle_gamma   90.00
#
_symmetry.space_group_name_H-M   'P 1'
#
loop_
_entity.id
_entity.type
_entity.pdbx_description
1 polymer ?
#
loop_
_entity_poly.entity_id
_entity_poly.type
_entity_poly.pdbx_seq_one_letter_code
_entity_poly.pdbx_strand_id
1 'polypeptide(L)'
;MRNRIAVLALAPSLLAFSNPYSRHLDPPTPAWVYVASAGSVLVMGSIWFVKTIKKSKAADGPQALKQRIAPAVAYFGNSAERKTFKQIHAAEELQRFAAEFWSKRDPDATTPGNEAKDAYEQRLKHANENFREGRRAGWETARGRVHLLHGPPDEILREHWIDLPLPGVSIKSLEFWFYYRPASAGEPPNLFARMNAGMVKFVFADVEGVGLQRQLYSSEPGEQKDSRVLLGATPAESERRK
;
A
#
# COMPACT_ATOMS: atom_id res chain seq x y z
N MET A 1 35.25 -88.36 -2.52
CA MET A 1 34.51 -89.10 -1.47
C MET A 1 34.08 -88.07 -0.43
N ARG A 2 32.85 -87.99 0.11
CA ARG A 2 31.57 -88.72 -0.06
C ARG A 2 30.43 -87.73 0.27
N ASN A 3 29.27 -87.83 -0.41
CA ASN A 3 27.88 -87.92 0.10
C ASN A 3 27.53 -87.33 1.50
N ARG A 4 26.35 -86.74 1.79
CA ARG A 4 25.01 -86.81 1.15
C ARG A 4 24.04 -85.73 1.71
N ILE A 5 23.14 -85.23 0.86
CA ILE A 5 21.65 -85.11 0.98
C ILE A 5 20.98 -84.73 2.34
N ALA A 6 20.25 -83.60 2.32
CA ALA A 6 18.95 -83.17 2.92
C ALA A 6 18.27 -83.90 4.10
N VAL A 7 17.40 -83.19 4.86
CA VAL A 7 15.95 -83.50 5.03
C VAL A 7 15.17 -82.56 6.00
N LEU A 8 13.91 -82.27 5.62
CA LEU A 8 12.68 -81.79 6.30
C LEU A 8 12.58 -80.60 7.28
N ALA A 9 11.48 -79.89 7.04
CA ALA A 9 10.83 -78.83 7.82
C ALA A 9 9.96 -79.32 8.99
N LEU A 10 9.47 -78.38 9.81
CA LEU A 10 8.22 -78.47 10.57
C LEU A 10 7.65 -77.07 10.87
N ALA A 11 6.36 -76.88 10.57
CA ALA A 11 5.48 -75.83 11.10
C ALA A 11 4.33 -76.54 11.86
N PRO A 12 3.64 -75.93 12.84
CA PRO A 12 2.65 -74.86 12.61
C PRO A 12 2.85 -73.70 13.63
N SER A 13 1.96 -72.71 13.90
CA SER A 13 0.53 -72.53 13.63
C SER A 13 0.14 -71.05 13.40
N LEU A 14 -1.07 -70.84 12.89
CA LEU A 14 -1.82 -69.57 12.95
C LEU A 14 -2.82 -69.60 14.12
N LEU A 15 -3.21 -68.44 14.63
CA LEU A 15 -4.64 -68.05 14.67
C LEU A 15 -4.77 -66.53 14.85
N ALA A 16 -5.71 -65.93 14.11
CA ALA A 16 -6.00 -64.50 14.12
C ALA A 16 -7.30 -64.21 14.87
N PHE A 17 -7.44 -62.98 15.36
CA PHE A 17 -8.74 -62.39 15.69
C PHE A 17 -9.06 -61.26 14.72
N SER A 18 -10.33 -61.15 14.34
CA SER A 18 -10.83 -60.27 13.29
C SER A 18 -11.61 -59.08 13.86
N ASN A 19 -11.58 -57.94 13.16
CA ASN A 19 -12.79 -57.21 12.81
C ASN A 19 -12.53 -56.30 11.58
N PRO A 20 -13.47 -56.12 10.64
CA PRO A 20 -13.23 -55.39 9.40
C PRO A 20 -13.77 -53.96 9.44
N TYR A 21 -13.13 -53.03 8.72
CA TYR A 21 -13.80 -52.11 7.78
C TYR A 21 -12.73 -51.28 7.03
N SER A 22 -12.57 -51.53 5.74
CA SER A 22 -11.67 -50.75 4.88
C SER A 22 -12.32 -49.45 4.42
N ARG A 23 -11.55 -48.35 4.37
CA ARG A 23 -11.73 -47.28 3.37
C ARG A 23 -10.38 -46.66 3.02
N HIS A 24 -10.05 -46.71 1.73
CA HIS A 24 -8.87 -46.09 1.15
C HIS A 24 -8.89 -44.55 1.29
N LEU A 25 -7.71 -43.93 1.37
CA LEU A 25 -7.11 -43.17 0.26
C LEU A 25 -5.79 -42.50 0.72
N ASP A 26 -4.69 -43.25 0.70
CA ASP A 26 -3.35 -42.65 0.77
C ASP A 26 -3.03 -41.90 -0.55
N PRO A 27 -2.35 -40.74 -0.50
CA PRO A 27 -2.03 -39.98 -1.70
C PRO A 27 -0.98 -40.69 -2.56
N PRO A 28 -1.08 -40.65 -3.90
CA PRO A 28 -0.23 -41.45 -4.77
C PRO A 28 1.20 -40.90 -4.86
N THR A 29 2.17 -41.69 -4.40
CA THR A 29 3.59 -41.53 -4.75
C THR A 29 3.80 -41.95 -6.22
N PRO A 30 4.34 -41.07 -7.10
CA PRO A 30 4.55 -41.42 -8.50
C PRO A 30 5.63 -42.50 -8.72
N ALA A 31 5.30 -43.55 -9.46
CA ALA A 31 6.13 -44.74 -9.68
C ALA A 31 7.23 -44.56 -10.75
N TRP A 32 8.17 -43.64 -10.54
CA TRP A 32 9.33 -43.43 -11.44
C TRP A 32 10.71 -43.57 -10.77
N VAL A 33 10.75 -43.89 -9.47
CA VAL A 33 11.99 -44.16 -8.73
C VAL A 33 12.25 -45.67 -8.72
N TYR A 34 13.53 -46.07 -8.90
CA TYR A 34 14.00 -47.40 -9.31
C TYR A 34 13.77 -47.68 -10.82
N VAL A 35 14.71 -48.16 -11.66
CA VAL A 35 15.98 -48.91 -11.45
C VAL A 35 17.12 -48.38 -12.36
N ALA A 36 18.35 -48.84 -12.12
CA ALA A 36 19.62 -48.36 -12.66
C ALA A 36 20.07 -48.92 -14.04
N SER A 37 21.15 -48.29 -14.54
CA SER A 37 22.26 -48.83 -15.38
C SER A 37 22.15 -48.88 -16.91
N ALA A 38 23.31 -48.60 -17.54
CA ALA A 38 23.71 -48.82 -18.93
C ALA A 38 23.05 -48.00 -20.08
N GLY A 39 23.65 -46.82 -20.35
CA GLY A 39 23.72 -46.26 -21.71
C GLY A 39 22.62 -45.27 -22.14
N SER A 40 23.02 -44.28 -22.94
CA SER A 40 22.16 -43.42 -23.78
C SER A 40 21.16 -42.48 -23.10
N VAL A 41 21.66 -41.27 -22.79
CA VAL A 41 21.06 -39.96 -23.09
C VAL A 41 19.55 -39.90 -23.42
N LEU A 42 18.79 -39.17 -22.60
CA LEU A 42 17.65 -38.38 -23.07
C LEU A 42 17.72 -36.94 -22.56
N VAL A 43 18.11 -36.03 -23.45
CA VAL A 43 18.05 -34.57 -23.26
C VAL A 43 16.59 -34.10 -23.36
N MET A 44 15.77 -34.46 -22.38
CA MET A 44 14.33 -34.13 -22.35
C MET A 44 13.86 -33.44 -21.06
N GLY A 45 14.75 -33.20 -20.08
CA GLY A 45 14.46 -32.34 -18.93
C GLY A 45 14.63 -30.83 -19.21
N SER A 46 15.59 -30.48 -20.09
CA SER A 46 16.08 -29.11 -20.26
C SER A 46 15.06 -28.17 -20.90
N ILE A 47 14.25 -28.65 -21.85
CA ILE A 47 13.38 -27.80 -22.67
C ILE A 47 12.12 -27.34 -21.90
N TRP A 48 11.61 -28.14 -20.96
CA TRP A 48 10.50 -27.70 -20.12
C TRP A 48 10.96 -26.82 -18.95
N PHE A 49 12.10 -27.15 -18.33
CA PHE A 49 12.62 -26.42 -17.17
C PHE A 49 13.15 -25.00 -17.50
N VAL A 50 13.74 -24.80 -18.68
CA VAL A 50 14.12 -23.46 -19.16
C VAL A 50 12.90 -22.54 -19.36
N LYS A 51 11.73 -23.09 -19.66
CA LYS A 51 10.49 -22.32 -19.80
C LYS A 51 9.92 -21.85 -18.46
N THR A 52 10.24 -22.54 -17.36
CA THR A 52 9.83 -22.17 -15.98
C THR A 52 10.83 -21.25 -15.27
N ILE A 53 12.14 -21.35 -15.55
CA ILE A 53 13.14 -20.42 -14.98
C ILE A 53 12.94 -18.97 -15.48
N LYS A 54 12.36 -18.77 -16.67
CA LYS A 54 11.96 -17.43 -17.15
C LYS A 54 10.85 -16.75 -16.34
N LYS A 55 10.33 -17.39 -15.28
CA LYS A 55 9.25 -16.87 -14.42
C LYS A 55 9.68 -16.64 -12.96
N SER A 56 10.98 -16.60 -12.66
CA SER A 56 11.48 -16.14 -11.36
C SER A 56 11.60 -14.60 -11.29
N LYS A 57 10.50 -13.95 -10.89
CA LYS A 57 10.47 -12.66 -10.18
C LYS A 57 11.38 -11.53 -10.72
N ALA A 58 11.24 -11.19 -12.01
CA ALA A 58 11.56 -9.83 -12.45
C ALA A 58 10.55 -8.89 -11.76
N ALA A 59 11.01 -8.20 -10.71
CA ALA A 59 10.19 -7.26 -9.96
C ALA A 59 9.72 -6.12 -10.88
N ASP A 60 8.41 -5.87 -10.89
CA ASP A 60 7.76 -4.64 -11.33
C ASP A 60 8.45 -3.92 -12.52
N GLY A 61 8.15 -4.36 -13.75
CA GLY A 61 8.65 -3.70 -14.97
C GLY A 61 8.39 -2.17 -14.98
N PRO A 62 9.05 -1.38 -15.84
CA PRO A 62 9.18 0.09 -15.70
C PRO A 62 7.90 0.82 -15.34
N GLN A 63 6.76 0.42 -15.91
CA GLN A 63 5.45 0.98 -15.62
C GLN A 63 5.00 0.81 -14.15
N ALA A 64 5.24 -0.35 -13.54
CA ALA A 64 4.88 -0.62 -12.16
C ALA A 64 5.79 0.12 -11.17
N LEU A 65 7.10 0.21 -11.44
CA LEU A 65 7.99 1.11 -10.70
C LEU A 65 7.53 2.58 -10.82
N LYS A 66 7.11 3.01 -12.03
CA LYS A 66 6.64 4.38 -12.28
C LYS A 66 5.36 4.67 -11.49
N GLN A 67 4.42 3.72 -11.45
CA GLN A 67 3.21 3.80 -10.62
C GLN A 67 3.52 3.85 -9.12
N ARG A 68 4.49 3.08 -8.62
CA ARG A 68 4.86 3.05 -7.19
C ARG A 68 5.45 4.38 -6.71
N ILE A 69 6.31 5.02 -7.50
CA ILE A 69 6.96 6.28 -7.11
C ILE A 69 6.18 7.54 -7.50
N ALA A 70 5.24 7.47 -8.45
CA ALA A 70 4.45 8.62 -8.90
C ALA A 70 3.79 9.45 -7.77
N PRO A 71 3.17 8.85 -6.73
CA PRO A 71 2.56 9.63 -5.65
C PRO A 71 3.61 10.37 -4.80
N ALA A 72 4.79 9.79 -4.61
CA ALA A 72 5.90 10.42 -3.89
C ALA A 72 6.39 11.66 -4.64
N VAL A 73 6.58 11.53 -5.95
CA VAL A 73 7.00 12.63 -6.83
C VAL A 73 5.92 13.70 -6.93
N ALA A 74 4.64 13.32 -6.92
CA ALA A 74 3.52 14.26 -6.97
C ALA A 74 3.48 15.20 -5.76
N TYR A 75 3.69 14.67 -4.55
CA TYR A 75 3.56 15.44 -3.31
C TYR A 75 4.87 16.00 -2.75
N PHE A 76 5.97 15.23 -2.81
CA PHE A 76 7.26 15.64 -2.24
C PHE A 76 8.26 16.12 -3.30
N GLY A 77 8.03 15.84 -4.57
CA GLY A 77 8.90 16.27 -5.67
C GLY A 77 8.74 17.75 -6.00
N ASN A 78 9.85 18.44 -6.26
CA ASN A 78 9.85 19.84 -6.71
C ASN A 78 9.43 19.98 -8.19
N SER A 79 9.32 21.20 -8.69
CA SER A 79 8.87 21.47 -10.08
C SER A 79 9.75 20.84 -11.16
N ALA A 80 11.07 20.81 -10.96
CA ALA A 80 12.02 20.18 -11.87
C ALA A 80 11.95 18.65 -11.79
N GLU A 81 11.98 18.07 -10.58
CA GLU A 81 11.83 16.61 -10.37
C GLU A 81 10.54 16.08 -11.01
N ARG A 82 9.41 16.78 -10.83
CA ARG A 82 8.12 16.43 -11.45
C ARG A 82 8.13 16.54 -12.98
N LYS A 83 8.93 17.45 -13.56
CA LYS A 83 9.08 17.57 -15.01
C LYS A 83 9.93 16.42 -15.56
N THR A 84 11.09 16.17 -14.97
CA THR A 84 12.00 15.07 -15.34
C THR A 84 11.29 13.71 -15.23
N PHE A 85 10.60 13.44 -14.13
CA PHE A 85 9.87 12.19 -13.91
C PHE A 85 8.83 11.86 -14.98
N LYS A 86 8.15 12.89 -15.54
CA LYS A 86 7.20 12.69 -16.64
C LYS A 86 7.90 12.17 -17.90
N GLN A 87 9.10 12.67 -18.18
CA GLN A 87 9.89 12.40 -19.39
C GLN A 87 10.67 11.08 -19.34
N ILE A 88 10.88 10.48 -18.17
CA ILE A 88 11.58 9.19 -18.04
C ILE A 88 10.69 8.05 -18.55
N HIS A 89 11.21 7.23 -19.46
CA HIS A 89 10.53 6.03 -19.98
C HIS A 89 11.34 4.73 -19.81
N ALA A 90 12.68 4.81 -19.71
CA ALA A 90 13.53 3.65 -19.50
C ALA A 90 13.48 3.16 -18.03
N ALA A 91 13.66 1.86 -17.81
CA ALA A 91 13.60 1.26 -16.48
C ALA A 91 14.80 1.66 -15.61
N GLU A 92 15.98 1.73 -16.22
CA GLU A 92 17.27 2.02 -15.60
C GLU A 92 17.34 3.50 -15.17
N GLU A 93 16.87 4.41 -16.03
CA GLU A 93 16.72 5.84 -15.71
C GLU A 93 15.75 6.06 -14.54
N LEU A 94 14.65 5.32 -14.53
CA LEU A 94 13.62 5.40 -13.50
C LEU A 94 14.13 4.87 -12.14
N GLN A 95 14.92 3.80 -12.14
CA GLN A 95 15.59 3.29 -10.95
C GLN A 95 16.61 4.29 -10.40
N ARG A 96 17.43 4.92 -11.26
CA ARG A 96 18.38 5.96 -10.86
C ARG A 96 17.66 7.18 -10.27
N PHE A 97 16.65 7.68 -10.97
CA PHE A 97 15.80 8.77 -10.47
C PHE A 97 15.18 8.43 -9.11
N ALA A 98 14.68 7.20 -8.93
CA ALA A 98 14.11 6.76 -7.66
C ALA A 98 15.13 6.74 -6.52
N ALA A 99 16.34 6.22 -6.76
CA ALA A 99 17.42 6.21 -5.78
C ALA A 99 17.84 7.64 -5.38
N GLU A 100 18.06 8.51 -6.35
CA GLU A 100 18.39 9.93 -6.10
C GLU A 100 17.28 10.68 -5.36
N PHE A 101 16.02 10.43 -5.73
CA PHE A 101 14.86 11.10 -5.14
C PHE A 101 14.74 10.83 -3.64
N TRP A 102 14.98 9.58 -3.22
CA TRP A 102 14.95 9.17 -1.82
C TRP A 102 16.23 9.54 -1.07
N SER A 103 17.40 9.40 -1.69
CA SER A 103 18.69 9.80 -1.08
C SER A 103 18.73 11.30 -0.71
N LYS A 104 18.12 12.17 -1.52
CA LYS A 104 17.97 13.62 -1.21
C LYS A 104 17.01 13.92 -0.05
N ARG A 105 16.26 12.92 0.43
CA ARG A 105 15.22 13.01 1.46
C ARG A 105 15.53 12.12 2.66
N ASP A 106 16.73 11.55 2.70
CA ASP A 106 17.21 10.71 3.79
C ASP A 106 17.49 11.56 5.04
N PRO A 107 16.82 11.32 6.18
CA PRO A 107 17.10 12.06 7.41
C PRO A 107 18.45 11.68 8.03
N ASP A 108 18.88 10.42 7.88
CA ASP A 108 20.10 9.88 8.47
C ASP A 108 20.77 8.86 7.54
N ALA A 109 21.59 9.35 6.62
CA ALA A 109 22.37 8.53 5.71
C ALA A 109 23.46 7.66 6.39
N THR A 110 23.53 7.62 7.74
CA THR A 110 24.39 6.67 8.47
C THR A 110 23.69 5.33 8.72
N THR A 111 22.36 5.25 8.58
CA THR A 111 21.64 3.98 8.72
C THR A 111 21.73 3.13 7.43
N PRO A 112 21.49 1.81 7.49
CA PRO A 112 21.43 0.97 6.30
C PRO A 112 20.17 1.18 5.43
N GLY A 113 19.23 2.02 5.86
CA GLY A 113 17.91 2.20 5.28
C GLY A 113 17.69 3.61 4.74
N ASN A 114 16.43 4.03 4.64
CA ASN A 114 16.04 5.41 4.41
C ASN A 114 14.69 5.62 5.13
N GLU A 115 14.72 6.19 6.33
CA GLU A 115 13.57 6.21 7.24
C GLU A 115 12.40 7.00 6.62
N ALA A 116 12.70 8.05 5.87
CA ALA A 116 11.69 8.86 5.18
C ALA A 116 10.95 8.06 4.09
N LYS A 117 11.68 7.25 3.31
CA LYS A 117 11.10 6.34 2.32
C LYS A 117 10.27 5.26 2.98
N ASP A 118 10.78 4.63 4.03
CA ASP A 118 10.09 3.50 4.67
C ASP A 118 8.83 3.97 5.41
N ALA A 119 8.89 5.12 6.09
CA ALA A 119 7.71 5.78 6.67
C ALA A 119 6.71 6.21 5.58
N TYR A 120 7.17 6.72 4.44
CA TYR A 120 6.31 7.03 3.30
C TYR A 120 5.63 5.78 2.72
N GLU A 121 6.35 4.67 2.52
CA GLU A 121 5.78 3.43 1.99
C GLU A 121 4.68 2.88 2.92
N GLN A 122 4.87 2.99 4.24
CA GLN A 122 3.85 2.67 5.24
C GLN A 122 2.62 3.59 5.14
N ARG A 123 2.81 4.92 5.07
CA ARG A 123 1.71 5.89 4.90
C ARG A 123 0.97 5.70 3.57
N LEU A 124 1.68 5.38 2.49
CA LEU A 124 1.10 5.12 1.17
C LEU A 124 0.22 3.87 1.18
N LYS A 125 0.68 2.80 1.83
CA LYS A 125 -0.11 1.60 2.05
C LYS A 125 -1.36 1.93 2.86
N HIS A 126 -1.20 2.56 4.04
CA HIS A 126 -2.32 2.93 4.90
C HIS A 126 -3.34 3.82 4.18
N ALA A 127 -2.90 4.83 3.44
CA ALA A 127 -3.79 5.71 2.69
C ALA A 127 -4.59 4.96 1.63
N ASN A 128 -3.95 4.03 0.90
CA ASN A 128 -4.60 3.19 -0.10
C ASN A 128 -5.49 2.08 0.50
N GLU A 129 -5.36 1.76 1.77
CA GLU A 129 -6.25 0.83 2.46
C GLU A 129 -7.47 1.54 3.05
N ASN A 130 -7.29 2.75 3.61
CA ASN A 130 -8.28 3.41 4.46
C ASN A 130 -9.03 4.58 3.80
N PHE A 131 -8.46 5.24 2.78
CA PHE A 131 -9.03 6.48 2.21
C PHE A 131 -9.40 6.37 0.73
N ARG A 132 -9.71 5.16 0.25
CA ARG A 132 -10.21 4.94 -1.12
C ARG A 132 -11.64 5.47 -1.27
N GLU A 133 -11.88 6.21 -2.34
CA GLU A 133 -13.16 6.88 -2.60
C GLU A 133 -13.61 6.61 -4.04
N GLY A 134 -14.61 5.74 -4.20
CA GLY A 134 -15.07 5.26 -5.50
C GLY A 134 -13.97 4.59 -6.32
N ARG A 135 -13.60 5.20 -7.45
CA ARG A 135 -12.52 4.72 -8.34
C ARG A 135 -11.14 5.33 -8.02
N ARG A 136 -11.06 6.35 -7.15
CA ARG A 136 -9.79 7.00 -6.81
C ARG A 136 -8.95 6.10 -5.92
N ALA A 137 -7.65 6.07 -6.16
CA ALA A 137 -6.71 5.47 -5.22
C ALA A 137 -6.70 6.30 -3.93
N GLY A 138 -6.45 5.66 -2.78
CA GLY A 138 -6.57 6.34 -1.50
C GLY A 138 -5.57 7.49 -1.35
N TRP A 139 -4.38 7.36 -1.94
CA TRP A 139 -3.39 8.45 -1.99
C TRP A 139 -3.88 9.72 -2.73
N GLU A 140 -4.83 9.60 -3.66
CA GLU A 140 -5.35 10.70 -4.48
C GLU A 140 -6.44 11.54 -3.77
N THR A 141 -6.98 11.04 -2.66
CA THR A 141 -8.08 11.69 -1.94
C THR A 141 -7.58 12.79 -1.00
N ALA A 142 -8.48 13.67 -0.55
CA ALA A 142 -8.11 14.75 0.36
C ALA A 142 -7.46 14.22 1.65
N ARG A 143 -8.05 13.16 2.22
CA ARG A 143 -7.56 12.48 3.43
C ARG A 143 -6.23 11.76 3.19
N GLY A 144 -6.11 11.01 2.10
CA GLY A 144 -4.85 10.32 1.78
C GLY A 144 -3.67 11.25 1.50
N ARG A 145 -3.92 12.38 0.82
CA ARG A 145 -2.90 13.43 0.62
C ARG A 145 -2.42 14.00 1.97
N VAL A 146 -3.34 14.37 2.86
CA VAL A 146 -3.00 14.91 4.18
C VAL A 146 -2.26 13.86 5.01
N HIS A 147 -2.70 12.60 4.99
CA HIS A 147 -2.03 11.50 5.68
C HIS A 147 -0.60 11.24 5.17
N LEU A 148 -0.37 11.34 3.85
CA LEU A 148 0.97 11.23 3.28
C LEU A 148 1.88 12.36 3.76
N LEU A 149 1.42 13.61 3.60
CA LEU A 149 2.19 14.82 3.92
C LEU A 149 2.48 14.98 5.42
N HIS A 150 1.44 14.87 6.25
CA HIS A 150 1.51 15.16 7.69
C HIS A 150 1.61 13.92 8.59
N GLY A 151 1.41 12.72 8.04
CA GLY A 151 1.36 11.48 8.81
C GLY A 151 -0.01 11.21 9.43
N PRO A 152 -0.13 10.21 10.33
CA PRO A 152 -1.35 9.97 11.08
C PRO A 152 -1.69 11.18 11.97
N PRO A 153 -2.96 11.59 12.08
CA PRO A 153 -3.40 12.55 13.08
C PRO A 153 -3.35 11.95 14.49
N ASP A 154 -3.20 12.80 15.50
CA ASP A 154 -3.23 12.42 16.92
C ASP A 154 -4.65 12.13 17.40
N GLU A 155 -5.65 12.83 16.85
CA GLU A 155 -7.07 12.60 17.11
C GLU A 155 -7.90 12.74 15.82
N ILE A 156 -8.89 11.87 15.66
CA ILE A 156 -9.91 11.94 14.62
C ILE A 156 -11.28 12.07 15.29
N LEU A 157 -11.94 13.21 15.10
CA LEU A 157 -13.31 13.44 15.54
C LEU A 157 -14.23 13.36 14.32
N ARG A 158 -15.25 12.50 14.38
CA ARG A 158 -16.21 12.28 13.27
C ARG A 158 -17.61 12.68 13.71
N GLU A 159 -18.19 13.57 12.95
CA GLU A 159 -19.57 14.03 13.13
C GLU A 159 -20.43 13.65 11.93
N HIS A 160 -21.69 13.35 12.25
CA HIS A 160 -22.71 12.93 11.31
C HIS A 160 -23.90 13.88 11.45
N TRP A 161 -24.49 14.31 10.33
CA TRP A 161 -25.65 15.21 10.32
C TRP A 161 -25.44 16.56 11.03
N ILE A 162 -24.37 17.28 10.69
CA ILE A 162 -24.19 18.68 11.09
C ILE A 162 -24.78 19.61 10.03
N ASP A 163 -25.67 20.50 10.47
CA ASP A 163 -26.05 21.69 9.71
C ASP A 163 -25.03 22.80 9.96
N LEU A 164 -24.04 22.94 9.07
CA LEU A 164 -23.15 24.10 9.07
C LEU A 164 -23.80 25.23 8.26
N PRO A 165 -23.68 26.51 8.69
CA PRO A 165 -24.25 27.66 7.99
C PRO A 165 -23.44 28.03 6.73
N LEU A 166 -23.35 27.10 5.78
CA LEU A 166 -22.60 27.21 4.53
C LEU A 166 -23.58 27.33 3.34
N PRO A 167 -23.69 28.51 2.70
CA PRO A 167 -24.63 28.71 1.62
C PRO A 167 -24.45 27.72 0.46
N GLY A 168 -25.53 27.01 0.12
CA GLY A 168 -25.59 26.07 -1.00
C GLY A 168 -24.80 24.76 -0.78
N VAL A 169 -24.52 24.36 0.46
CA VAL A 169 -23.85 23.09 0.79
C VAL A 169 -24.72 22.26 1.73
N SER A 170 -24.89 20.98 1.44
CA SER A 170 -25.45 20.02 2.41
C SER A 170 -24.36 19.04 2.83
N ILE A 171 -23.86 19.20 4.06
CA ILE A 171 -22.84 18.30 4.61
C ILE A 171 -23.53 17.06 5.17
N LYS A 172 -23.12 15.87 4.74
CA LYS A 172 -23.63 14.60 5.28
C LYS A 172 -22.75 14.03 6.40
N SER A 173 -21.45 14.25 6.30
CA SER A 173 -20.47 13.88 7.33
C SER A 173 -19.33 14.89 7.38
N LEU A 174 -18.77 15.08 8.56
CA LEU A 174 -17.66 15.99 8.85
C LEU A 174 -16.60 15.22 9.64
N GLU A 175 -15.35 15.25 9.20
CA GLU A 175 -14.23 14.56 9.84
C GLU A 175 -13.12 15.57 10.14
N PHE A 176 -12.84 15.79 11.42
CA PHE A 176 -11.75 16.61 11.92
C PHE A 176 -10.54 15.73 12.21
N TRP A 177 -9.39 16.10 11.67
CA TRP A 177 -8.10 15.50 11.99
C TRP A 177 -7.26 16.53 12.73
N PHE A 178 -6.95 16.25 13.98
CA PHE A 178 -6.14 17.09 14.84
C PHE A 178 -4.71 16.55 14.94
N TYR A 179 -3.76 17.45 14.93
CA TYR A 179 -2.36 17.18 15.21
C TYR A 179 -1.93 18.09 16.37
N TYR A 180 -1.41 17.52 17.45
CA TYR A 180 -1.07 18.22 18.69
C TYR A 180 0.27 18.96 18.60
N ARG A 181 0.39 19.78 17.56
CA ARG A 181 1.48 20.71 17.30
C ARG A 181 0.89 22.09 16.93
N PRO A 182 1.55 23.19 17.30
CA PRO A 182 1.13 24.53 16.88
C PRO A 182 1.00 24.64 15.35
N ALA A 183 0.00 25.37 14.89
CA ALA A 183 -0.15 25.72 13.48
C ALA A 183 1.01 26.62 13.01
N SER A 184 1.50 26.39 11.79
CA SER A 184 2.66 27.11 11.26
C SER A 184 2.38 28.59 10.93
N ALA A 185 1.14 29.02 11.03
CA ALA A 185 0.68 30.38 10.76
C ALA A 185 -0.53 30.73 11.65
N GLY A 186 -0.81 32.02 11.80
CA GLY A 186 -2.02 32.49 12.50
C GLY A 186 -3.30 32.06 11.79
N GLU A 187 -4.28 31.57 12.55
CA GLU A 187 -5.58 31.19 12.00
C GLU A 187 -6.46 32.43 11.75
N PRO A 188 -6.92 32.69 10.51
CA PRO A 188 -7.96 33.69 10.30
C PRO A 188 -9.28 33.24 10.95
N PRO A 189 -10.17 34.17 11.33
CA PRO A 189 -11.49 33.83 11.88
C PRO A 189 -12.23 32.84 10.97
N ASN A 190 -12.72 31.75 11.53
CA ASN A 190 -13.32 30.65 10.80
C ASN A 190 -14.31 29.86 11.67
N LEU A 191 -15.21 29.11 11.04
CA LEU A 191 -16.26 28.33 11.73
C LEU A 191 -15.70 27.32 12.76
N PHE A 192 -14.46 26.86 12.60
CA PHE A 192 -13.83 25.83 13.42
C PHE A 192 -12.79 26.39 14.41
N ALA A 193 -12.66 27.72 14.53
CA ALA A 193 -11.58 28.36 15.30
C ALA A 193 -11.56 27.96 16.79
N ARG A 194 -12.70 27.53 17.36
CA ARG A 194 -12.82 27.08 18.76
C ARG A 194 -12.36 25.63 18.97
N MET A 195 -12.20 24.84 17.91
CA MET A 195 -11.80 23.43 17.98
C MET A 195 -10.28 23.36 17.82
N ASN A 196 -9.58 22.92 18.88
CA ASN A 196 -8.12 22.88 18.97
C ASN A 196 -7.47 24.17 18.40
N ALA A 197 -7.81 25.30 19.02
CA ALA A 197 -7.39 26.63 18.61
C ALA A 197 -5.85 26.77 18.61
N GLY A 198 -5.28 27.28 17.52
CA GLY A 198 -3.84 27.45 17.37
C GLY A 198 -3.06 26.17 17.09
N MET A 199 -3.72 25.00 17.05
CA MET A 199 -3.13 23.72 16.67
C MET A 199 -3.39 23.40 15.20
N VAL A 200 -2.62 22.46 14.66
CA VAL A 200 -2.86 21.95 13.32
C VAL A 200 -4.13 21.12 13.29
N LYS A 201 -5.06 21.53 12.42
CA LYS A 201 -6.31 20.83 12.13
C LYS A 201 -6.59 20.80 10.64
N PHE A 202 -7.17 19.71 10.19
CA PHE A 202 -7.77 19.54 8.87
C PHE A 202 -9.23 19.17 9.03
N VAL A 203 -10.09 19.71 8.18
CA VAL A 203 -11.53 19.43 8.21
C VAL A 203 -11.96 18.92 6.85
N PHE A 204 -12.49 17.71 6.81
CA PHE A 204 -13.02 17.05 5.62
C PHE A 204 -14.54 16.94 5.71
N ALA A 205 -15.24 17.09 4.59
CA ALA A 205 -16.68 16.87 4.53
C ALA A 205 -17.10 16.17 3.24
N ASP A 206 -18.14 15.34 3.36
CA ASP A 206 -18.94 14.92 2.21
C ASP A 206 -20.05 15.96 1.97
N VAL A 207 -19.78 16.84 1.00
CA VAL A 207 -20.63 17.99 0.62
C VAL A 207 -21.71 17.65 -0.42
N GLU A 208 -21.66 16.45 -0.98
CA GLU A 208 -22.56 15.97 -2.04
C GLU A 208 -23.38 14.73 -1.59
N GLY A 209 -23.01 14.09 -0.49
CA GLY A 209 -23.64 12.87 0.02
C GLY A 209 -23.27 11.61 -0.77
N VAL A 210 -22.18 11.66 -1.53
CA VAL A 210 -21.72 10.61 -2.46
C VAL A 210 -20.47 9.87 -1.96
N GLY A 211 -20.09 10.09 -0.69
CA GLY A 211 -18.93 9.47 -0.05
C GLY A 211 -17.57 10.05 -0.47
N LEU A 212 -17.55 11.17 -1.19
CA LEU A 212 -16.31 11.83 -1.63
C LEU A 212 -15.94 12.94 -0.64
N GLN A 213 -14.91 12.70 0.17
CA GLN A 213 -14.51 13.64 1.22
C GLN A 213 -13.64 14.75 0.62
N ARG A 214 -14.09 16.00 0.79
CA ARG A 214 -13.38 17.20 0.35
C ARG A 214 -12.84 17.95 1.56
N GLN A 215 -11.61 18.44 1.47
CA GLN A 215 -11.05 19.31 2.49
C GLN A 215 -11.74 20.68 2.46
N LEU A 216 -12.48 21.01 3.51
CA LEU A 216 -13.12 22.30 3.72
C LEU A 216 -12.15 23.31 4.33
N TYR A 217 -11.26 22.87 5.23
CA TYR A 217 -10.37 23.76 5.95
C TYR A 217 -9.06 23.07 6.34
N SER A 218 -8.02 23.88 6.52
CA SER A 218 -6.80 23.53 7.24
C SER A 218 -6.26 24.78 7.94
N SER A 219 -5.67 24.65 9.12
CA SER A 219 -4.93 25.75 9.75
C SER A 219 -3.53 25.94 9.17
N GLU A 220 -2.98 24.97 8.43
CA GLU A 220 -1.65 25.07 7.82
C GLU A 220 -1.62 26.02 6.59
N PRO A 221 -0.49 26.67 6.29
CA PRO A 221 -0.29 27.48 5.09
C PRO A 221 -0.13 26.61 3.83
N GLY A 222 -0.47 27.14 2.65
CA GLY A 222 -0.40 26.41 1.36
C GLY A 222 -1.48 25.34 1.15
N GLU A 223 -2.28 25.05 2.18
CA GLU A 223 -3.33 24.04 2.16
C GLU A 223 -4.67 24.53 1.59
N GLN A 224 -5.49 23.60 1.12
CA GLN A 224 -6.82 23.89 0.53
C GLN A 224 -7.82 24.34 1.61
N LYS A 225 -8.58 25.41 1.32
CA LYS A 225 -9.59 26.01 2.21
C LYS A 225 -10.78 26.50 1.38
N ASP A 226 -12.00 26.22 1.83
CA ASP A 226 -13.23 26.78 1.27
C ASP A 226 -13.45 28.18 1.86
N SER A 227 -13.67 29.18 1.01
CA SER A 227 -13.85 30.57 1.44
C SER A 227 -15.08 30.76 2.33
N ARG A 228 -16.11 29.91 2.20
CA ARG A 228 -17.35 29.99 2.98
C ARG A 228 -17.16 29.61 4.46
N VAL A 229 -16.05 28.94 4.79
CA VAL A 229 -15.68 28.59 6.17
C VAL A 229 -15.01 29.76 6.90
N LEU A 230 -14.48 30.74 6.16
CA LEU A 230 -13.77 31.89 6.72
C LEU A 230 -14.75 33.01 7.08
N LEU A 231 -14.73 33.45 8.33
CA LEU A 231 -15.60 34.49 8.84
C LEU A 231 -14.99 35.87 8.51
N GLY A 232 -15.70 36.64 7.70
CA GLY A 232 -15.26 37.98 7.26
C GLY A 232 -14.58 38.02 5.89
N ALA A 233 -14.35 36.88 5.22
CA ALA A 233 -13.96 36.88 3.82
C ALA A 233 -15.17 37.26 2.95
N THR A 234 -15.16 38.46 2.37
CA THR A 234 -16.22 38.83 1.42
C THR A 234 -16.09 38.00 0.14
N PRO A 235 -17.18 37.62 -0.56
CA PRO A 235 -17.09 36.78 -1.76
C PRO A 235 -16.09 37.33 -2.81
N ALA A 236 -16.04 38.66 -2.94
CA ALA A 236 -15.20 39.42 -3.87
C ALA A 236 -13.68 39.29 -3.65
N GLU A 237 -13.22 38.82 -2.49
CA GLU A 237 -11.79 38.59 -2.23
C GLU A 237 -11.34 37.18 -2.61
N SER A 238 -12.26 36.21 -2.65
CA SER A 238 -11.96 34.81 -2.95
C SER A 238 -11.67 34.56 -4.44
N GLU A 239 -12.19 35.40 -5.33
CA GLU A 239 -11.97 35.29 -6.78
C GLU A 239 -10.66 35.93 -7.26
N ARG A 240 -10.07 36.85 -6.49
CA ARG A 240 -8.84 37.58 -6.86
C ARG A 240 -7.52 36.82 -6.61
N ARG A 241 -7.59 35.57 -6.14
CA ARG A 241 -6.42 34.75 -5.74
C ARG A 241 -6.32 33.40 -6.48
N LYS A 242 -6.96 33.27 -7.65
CA LYS A 242 -6.77 32.17 -8.59
C LYS A 242 -5.93 32.62 -9.78
#